data_AF-A0A916BTI1-F1
#
_entry.id   AF-A0A916BTI1-F1
#
_cell.length_a   1.000
_cell.length_b   1.000
_cell.length_c   1.000
_cell.angle_alpha   90.00
_cell.angle_beta   90.00
_cell.angle_gamma   90.00
#
_symmetry.space_group_name_H-M   'P 1'
#
loop_
_entity.id
_entity.type
_entity.pdbx_description
1 polymer ?
#
loop_
_entity_poly.entity_id
_entity_poly.type
_entity_poly.pdbx_seq_one_letter_code
_entity_poly.pdbx_strand_id
1 'polypeptide(L)'
;MMYLDAIALVRTLPCLAEPGKIIVIGKPNRSLAEVLPYLATLPGILAYNPEAHTLTFRRPMGFMTLYADRVYITQLKSADEGLELLAALQEAINATWEHRAELIAVTVGRRAPRPFDVWTLLPQTNCKLCGEATCLAFAVGLLQHKRSVLECPPLQADGSLTDRRATLEAMF
;
A
#
# COMPACT_ATOMS: atom_id res chain seq x y z
N MET A 1 23.13 -15.05 -2.18
CA MET A 1 23.60 -14.48 -3.48
C MET A 1 22.83 -13.20 -3.72
N MET A 2 23.52 -12.09 -3.95
CA MET A 2 22.93 -10.75 -4.08
C MET A 2 22.15 -10.61 -5.40
N TYR A 3 20.92 -10.09 -5.34
CA TYR A 3 20.03 -9.91 -6.49
C TYR A 3 20.21 -8.55 -7.16
N LEU A 4 20.31 -7.49 -6.34
CA LEU A 4 20.56 -6.11 -6.73
C LEU A 4 21.85 -5.60 -6.09
N ASP A 5 22.67 -4.91 -6.87
CA ASP A 5 23.84 -4.20 -6.35
C ASP A 5 23.50 -2.76 -5.93
N ALA A 6 22.53 -2.13 -6.61
CA ALA A 6 22.13 -0.76 -6.34
C ALA A 6 20.74 -0.40 -6.88
N ILE A 7 20.08 0.55 -6.23
CA ILE A 7 18.96 1.32 -6.80
C ILE A 7 19.38 2.79 -6.86
N ALA A 8 19.76 3.27 -8.05
CA ALA A 8 20.28 4.61 -8.22
C ALA A 8 19.15 5.65 -8.24
N LEU A 9 19.30 6.75 -7.50
CA LEU A 9 18.40 7.90 -7.63
C LEU A 9 18.59 8.52 -9.02
N VAL A 10 17.50 8.59 -9.80
CA VAL A 10 17.51 9.14 -11.16
C VAL A 10 17.03 10.58 -11.19
N ARG A 11 15.97 10.88 -10.42
CA ARG A 11 15.40 12.23 -10.37
C ARG A 11 14.50 12.41 -9.15
N THR A 12 14.24 13.67 -8.83
CA THR A 12 13.20 14.08 -7.90
C THR A 12 12.14 14.92 -8.62
N LEU A 13 10.91 14.89 -8.14
CA LEU A 13 9.79 15.69 -8.64
C LEU A 13 9.04 16.33 -7.46
N PRO A 14 8.36 17.47 -7.63
CA PRO A 14 7.48 17.99 -6.59
C PRO A 14 6.30 17.03 -6.35
N CYS A 15 5.92 16.85 -5.09
CA CYS A 15 4.77 16.03 -4.69
C CYS A 15 3.48 16.87 -4.78
N LEU A 16 2.63 16.60 -5.77
CA LEU A 16 1.36 17.32 -5.93
C LEU A 16 0.37 17.07 -4.79
N ALA A 17 0.45 15.90 -4.15
CA ALA A 17 -0.46 15.53 -3.06
C ALA A 17 -0.19 16.32 -1.77
N GLU A 18 1.04 16.83 -1.57
CA GLU A 18 1.41 17.54 -0.36
C GLU A 18 2.47 18.61 -0.66
N PRO A 19 2.10 19.90 -0.62
CA PRO A 19 3.02 21.01 -0.90
C PRO A 19 4.29 20.95 -0.05
N GLY A 20 5.44 21.19 -0.69
CA GLY A 20 6.75 21.17 -0.02
C GLY A 20 7.41 19.80 0.08
N LYS A 21 6.70 18.71 -0.26
CA LYS A 21 7.30 17.37 -0.35
C LYS A 21 7.72 17.02 -1.76
N ILE A 22 8.56 16.01 -1.90
CA ILE A 22 9.05 15.50 -3.18
C ILE A 22 8.69 14.02 -3.40
N ILE A 23 8.77 13.61 -4.66
CA ILE A 23 8.75 12.23 -5.12
C ILE A 23 10.17 11.90 -5.56
N VAL A 24 10.72 10.79 -5.07
CA VAL A 24 12.02 10.25 -5.50
C VAL A 24 11.78 9.11 -6.47
N ILE A 25 12.54 9.09 -7.56
CA ILE A 25 12.50 8.04 -8.58
C ILE A 25 13.85 7.35 -8.62
N GLY A 26 13.86 6.07 -8.23
CA GLY A 26 15.02 5.19 -8.29
C GLY A 26 14.99 4.27 -9.51
N LYS A 27 16.15 3.87 -10.01
CA LYS A 27 16.32 2.86 -11.06
C LYS A 27 17.17 1.71 -10.52
N PRO A 28 16.61 0.50 -10.38
CA PRO A 28 17.38 -0.68 -10.01
C PRO A 28 18.34 -1.07 -11.13
N ASN A 29 19.49 -1.65 -10.78
CA ASN A 29 20.47 -2.12 -11.76
C ASN A 29 20.08 -3.45 -12.42
N ARG A 30 19.09 -4.16 -11.87
CA ARG A 30 18.48 -5.36 -12.44
C ARG A 30 16.95 -5.19 -12.45
N SER A 31 16.28 -5.87 -13.38
CA SER A 31 14.82 -5.93 -13.37
C SER A 31 14.27 -6.46 -12.04
N LEU A 32 13.18 -5.90 -11.54
CA LEU A 32 12.49 -6.40 -10.36
C LEU A 32 11.44 -7.47 -10.69
N ALA A 33 11.17 -7.75 -11.96
CA ALA A 33 10.08 -8.62 -12.40
C ALA A 33 10.04 -9.97 -11.67
N GLU A 34 11.21 -10.61 -11.48
CA GLU A 34 11.31 -11.92 -10.84
C GLU A 34 11.12 -11.89 -9.32
N VAL A 35 11.47 -10.78 -8.64
CA VAL A 35 11.36 -10.65 -7.18
C VAL A 35 9.97 -10.15 -6.74
N LEU A 36 9.27 -9.38 -7.59
CA LEU A 36 7.96 -8.80 -7.26
C LEU A 36 6.91 -9.81 -6.76
N PRO A 37 6.76 -11.03 -7.34
CA PRO A 37 5.83 -12.03 -6.82
C PRO A 37 6.09 -12.43 -5.36
N TYR A 38 7.34 -12.41 -4.91
CA TYR A 38 7.72 -12.75 -3.55
C TYR A 38 7.54 -11.56 -2.61
N LEU A 39 7.87 -10.34 -3.06
CA LEU A 39 7.59 -9.13 -2.29
C LEU A 39 6.08 -8.93 -2.06
N ALA A 40 5.24 -9.43 -2.97
CA ALA A 40 3.79 -9.34 -2.86
C ALA A 40 3.21 -10.13 -1.68
N THR A 41 3.99 -10.98 -1.00
CA THR A 41 3.57 -11.68 0.24
C THR A 41 3.72 -10.83 1.50
N LEU A 42 4.43 -9.69 1.42
CA LEU A 42 4.74 -8.88 2.58
C LEU A 42 3.47 -8.22 3.17
N PRO A 43 3.46 -7.92 4.48
CA PRO A 43 2.41 -7.09 5.06
C PRO A 43 2.43 -5.68 4.44
N GLY A 44 1.27 -5.02 4.36
CA GLY A 44 1.16 -3.64 3.87
C GLY A 44 1.16 -3.46 2.35
N ILE A 45 1.18 -4.55 1.56
CA ILE A 45 0.93 -4.47 0.11
C ILE A 45 -0.48 -3.93 -0.13
N LEU A 46 -0.56 -2.83 -0.85
CA LEU A 46 -1.81 -2.18 -1.21
C LEU A 46 -2.34 -2.72 -2.55
N ALA A 47 -1.45 -2.91 -3.52
CA ALA A 47 -1.79 -3.41 -4.84
C ALA A 47 -0.61 -4.17 -5.45
N TYR A 48 -0.91 -5.22 -6.20
CA TYR A 48 0.03 -6.00 -6.99
C TYR A 48 -0.65 -6.36 -8.32
N ASN A 49 0.02 -6.06 -9.44
CA ASN A 49 -0.38 -6.47 -10.77
C ASN A 49 0.73 -7.33 -11.39
N PRO A 50 0.54 -8.66 -11.50
CA PRO A 50 1.54 -9.57 -12.06
C PRO A 50 1.79 -9.33 -13.56
N GLU A 51 0.75 -8.98 -14.33
CA GLU A 51 0.87 -8.73 -15.78
C GLU A 51 1.72 -7.48 -16.05
N ALA A 52 1.46 -6.41 -15.29
CA ALA A 52 2.18 -5.15 -15.43
C ALA A 52 3.51 -5.11 -14.66
N HIS A 53 3.83 -6.14 -13.87
CA HIS A 53 4.98 -6.19 -12.96
C HIS A 53 5.06 -4.94 -12.07
N THR A 54 3.94 -4.64 -11.38
CA THR A 54 3.85 -3.50 -10.48
C THR A 54 3.40 -3.90 -9.10
N LEU A 55 4.09 -3.40 -8.07
CA LEU A 55 3.74 -3.61 -6.66
C LEU A 55 3.73 -2.26 -5.95
N THR A 56 2.64 -1.95 -5.26
CA THR A 56 2.52 -0.75 -4.43
C THR A 56 2.27 -1.18 -2.99
N PHE A 57 3.06 -0.63 -2.07
CA PHE A 57 2.80 -0.74 -0.65
C PHE A 57 2.68 0.62 0.01
N ARG A 58 1.89 0.65 1.08
CA ARG A 58 1.68 1.86 1.88
C ARG A 58 2.83 2.01 2.88
N ARG A 59 3.29 3.25 3.03
CA ARG A 59 4.25 3.65 4.06
C ARG A 59 3.52 4.52 5.10
N PRO A 60 4.09 4.77 6.28
CA PRO A 60 3.52 5.73 7.23
C PRO A 60 3.27 7.10 6.56
N MET A 61 4.19 7.51 5.68
CA MET A 61 4.03 8.67 4.80
C MET A 61 4.05 8.23 3.34
N GLY A 62 2.97 8.53 2.61
CA GLY A 62 2.85 8.27 1.19
C GLY A 62 2.88 6.78 0.81
N PHE A 63 3.41 6.52 -0.39
CA PHE A 63 3.44 5.21 -1.01
C PHE A 63 4.83 4.92 -1.56
N MET A 64 5.13 3.63 -1.70
CA MET A 64 6.22 3.16 -2.53
C MET A 64 5.66 2.26 -3.62
N THR A 65 6.00 2.54 -4.87
CA THR A 65 5.57 1.75 -6.03
C THR A 65 6.79 1.26 -6.79
N LEU A 66 6.86 -0.05 -6.98
CA LEU A 66 7.91 -0.76 -7.67
C LEU A 66 7.35 -1.20 -9.01
N TYR A 67 8.04 -0.83 -10.07
CA TYR A 67 7.88 -1.38 -11.41
C TYR A 67 9.06 -2.31 -11.68
N ALA A 68 8.98 -3.09 -12.76
CA ALA A 68 10.10 -3.91 -13.21
C ALA A 68 11.42 -3.12 -13.39
N ASP A 69 11.36 -1.84 -13.79
CA ASP A 69 12.53 -1.04 -14.19
C ASP A 69 12.77 0.22 -13.35
N ARG A 70 11.91 0.52 -12.37
CA ARG A 70 12.00 1.76 -11.56
C ARG A 70 11.20 1.67 -10.26
N VAL A 71 11.52 2.56 -9.33
CA VAL A 71 10.85 2.71 -8.04
C VAL A 71 10.42 4.16 -7.87
N TYR A 72 9.19 4.38 -7.39
CA TYR A 72 8.69 5.69 -6.97
C TYR A 72 8.43 5.70 -5.49
N ILE A 73 8.91 6.75 -4.81
CA ILE A 73 8.69 6.97 -3.39
C ILE A 73 8.08 8.36 -3.23
N THR A 74 6.87 8.46 -2.67
CA THR A 74 6.15 9.74 -2.53
C THR A 74 6.23 10.30 -1.11
N GLN A 75 5.88 11.58 -0.97
CA GLN A 75 5.81 12.33 0.29
C GLN A 75 7.11 12.34 1.09
N LEU A 76 8.25 12.55 0.41
CA LEU A 76 9.55 12.71 1.06
C LEU A 76 9.85 14.18 1.34
N LYS A 77 10.64 14.44 2.38
CA LYS A 77 11.12 15.77 2.75
C LYS A 77 12.35 16.19 1.94
N SER A 78 13.19 15.24 1.55
CA SER A 78 14.45 15.50 0.84
C SER A 78 14.87 14.32 -0.05
N ALA A 79 15.87 14.58 -0.91
CA ALA A 79 16.49 13.54 -1.72
C ALA A 79 17.28 12.54 -0.87
N ASP A 80 17.89 13.01 0.24
CA ASP A 80 18.66 12.16 1.16
C ASP A 80 17.78 11.11 1.84
N GLU A 81 16.58 11.51 2.32
CA GLU A 81 15.57 10.56 2.81
C GLU A 81 15.21 9.53 1.73
N GLY A 82 15.16 9.97 0.47
CA GLY A 82 14.99 9.09 -0.67
C GLY A 82 16.10 8.08 -0.85
N LEU A 83 17.36 8.49 -0.74
CA LEU A 83 18.53 7.62 -0.86
C LEU A 83 18.54 6.57 0.25
N GLU A 84 18.26 6.96 1.49
CA GLU A 84 18.15 6.04 2.64
C GLU A 84 17.08 4.97 2.38
N LEU A 85 15.90 5.37 1.88
CA LEU A 85 14.83 4.44 1.58
C LEU A 85 15.12 3.54 0.38
N LEU A 86 15.84 4.03 -0.63
CA LEU A 86 16.27 3.21 -1.77
C LEU A 86 17.30 2.16 -1.32
N ALA A 87 18.22 2.52 -0.43
CA ALA A 87 19.17 1.58 0.17
C ALA A 87 18.47 0.52 1.03
N ALA A 88 17.56 0.93 1.91
CA ALA A 88 16.76 -0.01 2.70
C ALA A 88 15.90 -0.94 1.82
N LEU A 89 15.35 -0.42 0.72
CA LEU A 89 14.61 -1.23 -0.24
C LEU A 89 15.52 -2.27 -0.93
N GLN A 90 16.73 -1.89 -1.31
CA GLN A 90 17.70 -2.82 -1.90
C GLN A 90 18.01 -3.98 -0.94
N GLU A 91 18.27 -3.68 0.33
CA GLU A 91 18.51 -4.70 1.36
C GLU A 91 17.31 -5.64 1.50
N ALA A 92 16.10 -5.08 1.59
CA ALA A 92 14.87 -5.87 1.69
C ALA A 92 14.63 -6.77 0.47
N ILE A 93 14.92 -6.27 -0.74
CA ILE A 93 14.84 -7.06 -1.98
C ILE A 93 15.84 -8.22 -1.95
N ASN A 94 17.09 -7.95 -1.56
CA ASN A 94 18.13 -8.96 -1.50
C ASN A 94 17.81 -10.05 -0.46
N ALA A 95 17.32 -9.66 0.72
CA ALA A 95 16.85 -10.60 1.74
C ALA A 95 15.67 -11.44 1.26
N THR A 96 14.67 -10.81 0.62
CA THR A 96 13.52 -11.52 0.04
C THR A 96 13.98 -12.53 -1.02
N TRP A 97 14.92 -12.12 -1.88
CA TRP A 97 15.47 -13.00 -2.90
C TRP A 97 16.21 -14.18 -2.28
N GLU A 98 17.04 -13.96 -1.26
CA GLU A 98 17.78 -15.02 -0.58
C GLU A 98 16.86 -16.10 -0.01
N HIS A 99 15.77 -15.69 0.63
CA HIS A 99 14.79 -16.60 1.25
C HIS A 99 13.64 -17.02 0.32
N ARG A 100 13.69 -16.70 -0.98
CA ARG A 100 12.57 -16.93 -1.91
C ARG A 100 12.12 -18.38 -2.02
N ALA A 101 13.00 -19.35 -1.74
CA ALA A 101 12.66 -20.78 -1.75
C ALA A 101 11.68 -21.17 -0.63
N GLU A 102 11.62 -20.37 0.44
CA GLU A 102 10.69 -20.55 1.56
C GLU A 102 9.38 -19.76 1.35
N LEU A 103 9.33 -18.90 0.32
CA LEU A 103 8.20 -18.02 0.02
C LEU A 103 7.36 -18.57 -1.14
N ILE A 104 6.04 -18.37 -1.06
CA ILE A 104 5.12 -18.69 -2.15
C ILE A 104 4.95 -17.45 -3.03
N ALA A 105 5.38 -17.53 -4.28
CA ALA A 105 5.20 -16.46 -5.26
C ALA A 105 3.70 -16.16 -5.47
N VAL A 106 3.32 -14.90 -5.29
CA VAL A 106 1.96 -14.44 -5.59
C VAL A 106 1.78 -14.35 -7.10
N THR A 107 0.81 -15.09 -7.62
CA THR A 107 0.44 -15.07 -9.04
C THR A 107 -0.87 -14.35 -9.31
N VAL A 108 -1.69 -14.14 -8.27
CA VAL A 108 -2.98 -13.45 -8.38
C VAL A 108 -2.81 -11.98 -8.05
N GLY A 109 -3.36 -11.11 -8.90
CA GLY A 109 -3.34 -9.68 -8.66
C GLY A 109 -4.13 -9.28 -7.41
N ARG A 110 -3.62 -8.26 -6.71
CA ARG A 110 -4.29 -7.59 -5.60
C ARG A 110 -4.54 -6.15 -6.00
N ARG A 111 -5.74 -5.63 -5.74
CA ARG A 111 -6.04 -4.20 -5.94
C ARG A 111 -6.27 -3.51 -4.62
N ALA A 112 -5.97 -2.21 -4.59
CA ALA A 112 -6.35 -1.36 -3.48
C ALA A 112 -7.88 -1.39 -3.31
N PRO A 113 -8.40 -1.50 -2.08
CA PRO A 113 -9.83 -1.44 -1.85
C PRO A 113 -10.39 -0.08 -2.29
N ARG A 114 -11.49 -0.12 -3.04
CA ARG A 114 -12.20 1.08 -3.50
C ARG A 114 -13.32 1.44 -2.52
N PRO A 115 -13.84 2.68 -2.54
CA PRO A 115 -14.91 3.10 -1.62
C PRO A 115 -16.10 2.15 -1.59
N PHE A 116 -16.49 1.61 -2.75
CA PHE A 116 -17.59 0.65 -2.83
C PHE A 116 -17.26 -0.72 -2.22
N ASP A 117 -16.02 -1.20 -2.33
CA ASP A 117 -15.61 -2.47 -1.73
C ASP A 117 -15.71 -2.40 -0.18
N VAL A 118 -15.43 -1.22 0.40
CA VAL A 118 -15.59 -0.94 1.83
C VAL A 118 -17.06 -0.71 2.19
N TRP A 119 -17.78 0.08 1.40
CA TRP A 119 -19.20 0.37 1.63
C TRP A 119 -20.08 -0.88 1.66
N THR A 120 -19.79 -1.90 0.83
CA THR A 120 -20.53 -3.17 0.85
C THR A 120 -20.42 -3.93 2.18
N LEU A 121 -19.37 -3.68 2.96
CA LEU A 121 -19.17 -4.28 4.28
C LEU A 121 -19.86 -3.50 5.41
N LEU A 122 -20.27 -2.26 5.16
CA LEU A 122 -20.95 -1.43 6.14
C LEU A 122 -22.45 -1.82 6.29
N PRO A 123 -23.13 -1.33 7.34
CA PRO A 123 -24.58 -1.53 7.53
C PRO A 123 -25.44 -0.88 6.44
N GLN A 124 -24.89 0.09 5.68
CA GLN A 124 -25.57 0.81 4.58
C GLN A 124 -26.85 1.56 4.96
N THR A 125 -27.08 1.82 6.24
CA THR A 125 -28.29 2.49 6.74
C THR A 125 -28.29 4.00 6.53
N ASN A 126 -27.14 4.61 6.23
CA ASN A 126 -26.93 6.06 6.17
C ASN A 126 -27.47 6.80 7.43
N CYS A 127 -27.38 6.16 8.60
CA CYS A 127 -27.95 6.67 9.85
C CYS A 127 -27.32 7.95 10.39
N LYS A 128 -26.12 8.33 9.91
CA LYS A 128 -25.34 9.51 10.33
C LYS A 128 -24.85 9.49 11.78
N LEU A 129 -24.97 8.37 12.49
CA LEU A 129 -24.52 8.24 13.88
C LEU A 129 -23.00 8.38 14.06
N CYS A 130 -22.22 8.15 13.00
CA CYS A 130 -20.76 8.38 12.97
C CYS A 130 -20.37 9.82 12.59
N GLY A 131 -21.35 10.70 12.35
CA GLY A 131 -21.13 12.09 11.95
C GLY A 131 -20.92 12.31 10.44
N GLU A 132 -20.86 11.25 9.63
CA GLU A 132 -20.78 11.35 8.16
C GLU A 132 -22.16 11.41 7.51
N ALA A 133 -22.26 12.10 6.37
CA ALA A 133 -23.54 12.29 5.67
C ALA A 133 -24.12 10.99 5.08
N THR A 134 -23.25 10.04 4.72
CA THR A 134 -23.59 8.73 4.16
C THR A 134 -22.60 7.67 4.63
N CYS A 135 -22.99 6.39 4.59
CA CYS A 135 -22.06 5.28 4.81
C CYS A 135 -20.94 5.27 3.78
N LEU A 136 -21.18 5.75 2.55
CA LEU A 136 -20.13 5.86 1.53
C LEU A 136 -19.09 6.94 1.90
N ALA A 137 -19.51 8.07 2.48
CA ALA A 137 -18.59 9.07 3.00
C ALA A 137 -17.74 8.49 4.15
N PHE A 138 -18.35 7.71 5.04
CA PHE A 138 -17.60 6.98 6.07
C PHE A 138 -16.60 5.97 5.49
N ALA A 139 -16.99 5.20 4.47
CA ALA A 139 -16.09 4.28 3.77
C ALA A 139 -14.89 5.00 3.13
N VAL A 140 -15.10 6.19 2.55
CA VAL A 140 -14.00 7.04 2.06
C VAL A 140 -13.11 7.51 3.21
N GLY A 141 -13.69 7.90 4.35
CA GLY A 141 -12.96 8.27 5.56
C GLY A 141 -12.04 7.17 6.09
N LEU A 142 -12.53 5.92 6.09
CA LEU A 142 -11.72 4.74 6.45
C LEU A 142 -10.54 4.55 5.48
N LEU A 143 -10.78 4.62 4.17
CA LEU A 143 -9.71 4.50 3.15
C LEU A 143 -8.65 5.60 3.26
N GLN A 144 -9.04 6.78 3.75
CA GLN A 144 -8.17 7.92 3.99
C GLN A 144 -7.54 7.93 5.39
N HIS A 145 -7.79 6.93 6.23
CA HIS A 145 -7.36 6.88 7.64
C HIS A 145 -7.80 8.10 8.47
N LYS A 146 -8.87 8.77 8.04
CA LYS A 146 -9.51 9.87 8.79
C LYS A 146 -10.53 9.36 9.79
N ARG A 147 -10.93 8.10 9.65
CA ARG A 147 -11.89 7.39 10.50
C ARG A 147 -11.36 6.01 10.85
N SER A 148 -11.85 5.47 11.96
CA SER A 148 -11.65 4.11 12.42
C SER A 148 -12.94 3.31 12.31
N VAL A 149 -12.83 1.99 12.09
CA VAL A 149 -13.97 1.06 12.02
C VAL A 149 -14.82 1.11 13.30
N LEU A 150 -14.19 1.40 14.44
CA LEU A 150 -14.84 1.50 15.74
C LEU A 150 -15.82 2.68 15.84
N GLU A 151 -15.71 3.69 14.97
CA GLU A 151 -16.56 4.88 14.96
C GLU A 151 -17.93 4.67 14.31
N CYS A 152 -18.29 3.44 13.91
CA CYS A 152 -19.62 3.14 13.35
C CYS A 152 -20.50 2.39 14.36
N PRO A 153 -21.40 3.08 15.11
CA PRO A 153 -22.19 2.44 16.16
C PRO A 153 -23.05 1.26 15.68
N PRO A 154 -23.76 1.32 14.54
CA PRO A 154 -24.55 0.18 14.08
C PRO A 154 -23.70 -1.03 13.71
N LEU A 155 -22.45 -0.83 13.26
CA LEU A 155 -21.53 -1.92 12.95
C LEU A 155 -21.05 -2.63 14.23
N GLN A 156 -20.98 -1.92 15.35
CA GLN A 156 -20.59 -2.48 16.65
C GLN A 156 -21.76 -3.16 17.37
N ALA A 157 -22.98 -2.65 17.18
CA ALA A 157 -24.17 -3.14 17.88
C ALA A 157 -24.82 -4.37 17.23
N ASP A 158 -24.71 -4.53 15.91
CA ASP A 158 -25.36 -5.62 15.19
C ASP A 158 -24.47 -6.86 15.10
N GLY A 159 -24.81 -7.89 15.90
CA GLY A 159 -24.10 -9.17 15.93
C GLY A 159 -24.07 -9.90 14.58
N SER A 160 -25.00 -9.62 13.66
CA SER A 160 -25.02 -10.22 12.32
C SER A 160 -23.91 -9.68 11.41
N LEU A 161 -23.31 -8.54 11.77
CA LEU A 161 -22.23 -7.89 11.01
C LEU A 161 -20.83 -8.25 11.53
N THR A 162 -20.71 -9.19 12.49
CA THR A 162 -19.44 -9.56 13.13
C THR A 162 -18.34 -9.90 12.11
N ASP A 163 -18.64 -10.74 11.10
CA ASP A 163 -17.66 -11.12 10.08
C ASP A 163 -17.24 -9.94 9.19
N ARG A 164 -18.20 -9.06 8.87
CA ARG A 164 -17.92 -7.85 8.07
C ARG A 164 -17.08 -6.85 8.86
N ARG A 165 -17.34 -6.71 10.17
CA ARG A 165 -16.55 -5.89 11.09
C ARG A 165 -15.12 -6.41 11.18
N ALA A 166 -14.93 -7.72 11.40
CA ALA A 166 -13.59 -8.32 11.44
C ALA A 166 -12.85 -8.16 10.11
N THR A 167 -13.55 -8.28 8.98
CA THR A 167 -12.97 -8.00 7.65
C THR A 167 -12.51 -6.55 7.53
N LEU A 168 -13.33 -5.59 7.96
CA LEU A 168 -12.96 -4.17 7.96
C LEU A 168 -11.77 -3.88 8.89
N GLU A 169 -11.74 -4.46 10.08
CA GLU A 169 -10.62 -4.33 11.03
C GLU A 169 -9.32 -4.92 10.48
N ALA A 170 -9.38 -5.99 9.68
CA ALA A 170 -8.20 -6.54 9.01
C ALA A 170 -7.73 -5.70 7.79
N MET A 171 -8.58 -4.81 7.28
CA MET A 171 -8.26 -3.95 6.11
C MET A 171 -7.55 -2.65 6.48
N PHE A 172 -7.66 -2.17 7.72
CA PHE A 172 -7.22 -0.84 8.16
C PHE A 172 -6.35 -0.91 9.41
#